data_AF-A0A9P8F452-F1
#
_entry.id   AF-A0A9P8F452-F1
#
_cell.length_a   1.000
_cell.length_b   1.000
_cell.length_c   1.000
_cell.angle_alpha   90.00
_cell.angle_beta   90.00
_cell.angle_gamma   90.00
#
_symmetry.space_group_name_H-M   'P 1'
#
loop_
_entity.id
_entity.type
_entity.pdbx_description
1 polymer ?
#
loop_
_entity_poly.entity_id
_entity_poly.type
_entity_poly.pdbx_seq_one_letter_code
_entity_poly.pdbx_strand_id
1 'polypeptide(L)'
;MPPITFATPLALSQPSLLPRTFTRSIKTLNPKIKPSRFNAGFDLPVLGSSKTAALERKSYTLPPRTGALAIKKGMTALYDPETAKRTPCTVLQLDRVQVVSHKTRQKHGYWAVQVGAGIKEPRNVT
;
A
#
# COMPACT_ATOMS: atom_id res chain seq x y z
N MET A 1 -11.30 -0.76 61.55
CA MET A 1 -11.69 -0.51 60.14
C MET A 1 -11.31 0.92 59.80
N PRO A 2 -10.34 1.19 58.90
CA PRO A 2 -9.99 2.55 58.52
C PRO A 2 -10.98 3.12 57.47
N PRO A 3 -11.20 4.45 57.44
CA PRO A 3 -12.12 5.08 56.50
C PRO A 3 -11.53 5.16 55.08
N ILE A 4 -12.42 5.03 54.10
CA ILE A 4 -12.14 5.05 52.66
C ILE A 4 -11.71 6.46 52.25
N THR A 5 -10.46 6.62 51.82
CA THR A 5 -9.94 7.82 51.17
C THR A 5 -10.47 7.89 49.73
N PHE A 6 -11.28 8.90 49.44
CA PHE A 6 -11.66 9.22 48.06
C PHE A 6 -10.45 9.77 47.31
N ALA A 7 -9.96 9.03 46.32
CA ALA A 7 -8.95 9.50 45.38
C ALA A 7 -9.56 10.59 44.49
N THR A 8 -8.92 11.74 44.45
CA THR A 8 -9.24 12.85 43.54
C THR A 8 -9.12 12.39 42.08
N PRO A 9 -9.99 12.86 41.16
CA PRO A 9 -9.87 12.52 39.76
C PRO A 9 -8.57 13.11 39.20
N LEU A 10 -7.76 12.25 38.58
CA LEU A 10 -6.55 12.61 37.85
C LEU A 10 -6.89 13.77 36.91
N ALA A 11 -6.19 14.90 37.07
CA ALA A 11 -6.31 16.04 36.18
C ALA A 11 -6.16 15.57 34.72
N LEU A 12 -7.16 15.86 33.90
CA LEU A 12 -7.13 15.69 32.45
C LEU A 12 -5.82 16.29 31.93
N SER A 13 -4.89 15.44 31.49
CA SER A 13 -3.71 15.90 30.77
C SER A 13 -4.20 16.63 29.53
N GLN A 14 -4.01 17.95 29.50
CA GLN A 14 -4.29 18.74 28.32
C GLN A 14 -3.57 18.07 27.13
N PRO A 15 -4.23 17.85 25.99
CA PRO A 15 -3.50 17.45 24.80
C PRO A 15 -2.56 18.60 24.48
N SER A 16 -1.26 18.39 24.72
CA SER A 16 -0.23 19.32 24.30
C SER A 16 -0.50 19.69 22.84
N LEU A 17 -0.71 20.98 22.59
CA LEU A 17 -0.81 21.54 21.25
C LEU A 17 0.57 21.39 20.62
N LEU A 18 0.91 20.19 20.16
CA LEU A 18 2.13 19.95 19.40
C LEU A 18 2.07 20.90 18.20
N PRO A 19 3.09 21.75 18.01
CA PRO A 19 3.12 22.65 16.86
C PRO A 19 3.11 21.78 15.60
N ARG A 20 1.99 21.80 14.87
CA ARG A 20 1.91 21.18 13.55
C ARG A 20 2.88 21.94 12.66
N THR A 21 4.06 21.37 12.42
CA THR A 21 4.97 21.86 11.40
C THR A 21 4.29 21.69 10.05
N PHE A 22 3.63 22.74 9.59
CA PHE A 22 3.02 22.75 8.27
C PHE A 22 4.17 22.82 7.26
N THR A 23 4.52 21.68 6.65
CA THR A 23 5.39 21.65 5.47
C THR A 23 4.68 22.38 4.33
N ARG A 24 4.92 23.70 4.21
CA ARG A 24 4.45 24.51 3.09
C ARG A 24 5.34 24.23 1.88
N SER A 25 4.97 23.24 1.07
CA SER A 25 5.63 23.03 -0.22
C SER A 25 5.31 24.20 -1.16
N ILE A 26 6.33 24.77 -1.81
CA ILE A 26 6.14 25.80 -2.84
C ILE A 26 5.56 25.11 -4.08
N LYS A 27 4.31 25.44 -4.44
CA LYS A 27 3.68 24.97 -5.67
C LYS A 27 3.81 26.07 -6.71
N THR A 28 4.34 25.74 -7.90
CA THR A 28 4.39 26.68 -9.01
C THR A 28 2.97 27.03 -9.45
N LEU A 29 2.72 28.32 -9.72
CA LEU A 29 1.44 28.80 -10.25
C LEU A 29 1.19 28.28 -11.68
N ASN A 30 2.26 28.02 -12.43
CA ASN A 30 2.17 27.44 -13.76
C ASN A 30 1.91 25.93 -13.69
N PRO A 31 0.99 25.41 -14.54
CA PRO A 31 0.68 23.98 -14.57
C PRO A 31 1.92 23.16 -14.93
N LYS A 32 1.96 21.92 -14.44
CA LYS A 32 3.09 21.00 -14.52
C LYS A 32 3.49 20.76 -16.00
N ILE A 33 4.54 21.45 -16.46
CA ILE A 33 5.10 21.26 -17.80
C ILE A 33 5.61 19.82 -17.87
N LYS A 34 5.08 19.04 -18.81
CA LYS A 34 5.65 17.72 -19.11
C LYS A 34 7.03 17.95 -19.71
N PRO A 35 8.09 17.25 -19.26
CA PRO A 35 9.40 17.39 -19.87
C PRO A 35 9.31 17.12 -21.37
N SER A 36 10.03 17.90 -22.18
CA SER A 36 10.06 17.70 -23.63
C SER A 36 10.64 16.31 -23.94
N ARG A 37 10.23 15.70 -25.06
CA ARG A 37 10.79 14.41 -25.50
C ARG A 37 12.31 14.48 -25.68
N PHE A 38 12.83 15.65 -26.06
CA PHE A 38 14.25 15.90 -26.28
C PHE A 38 15.09 15.88 -24.99
N ASN A 39 14.45 15.96 -23.82
CA ASN A 39 15.14 15.84 -22.53
C ASN A 39 15.45 14.38 -22.14
N ALA A 40 15.13 13.41 -23.02
CA ALA A 40 15.45 12.00 -22.86
C ALA A 40 16.24 11.54 -24.10
N GLY A 41 17.57 11.60 -24.00
CA GLY A 41 18.52 11.16 -25.04
C GLY A 41 19.56 10.21 -24.47
N PHE A 42 20.36 9.62 -25.36
CA PHE A 42 21.41 8.66 -24.98
C PHE A 42 22.53 9.33 -24.15
N ASP A 43 22.91 10.56 -24.52
CA ASP A 43 23.99 11.32 -23.87
C ASP A 43 23.55 12.11 -22.62
N LEU A 44 22.27 11.99 -22.23
CA LEU A 44 21.68 12.76 -21.13
C LEU A 44 21.44 11.86 -19.90
N PRO A 45 21.72 12.34 -18.68
CA PRO A 45 21.42 11.59 -17.48
C PRO A 45 19.91 11.39 -17.30
N VAL A 46 19.53 10.24 -16.74
CA VAL A 46 18.12 9.94 -16.48
C VAL A 46 17.57 10.93 -15.46
N LEU A 47 16.49 11.63 -15.83
CA LEU A 47 15.83 12.57 -14.93
C LEU A 47 15.34 11.86 -13.67
N GLY A 48 15.69 12.38 -12.50
CA GLY A 48 15.27 11.80 -11.23
C GLY A 48 13.74 11.73 -11.06
N SER A 49 13.00 12.67 -11.65
CA SER A 49 11.54 12.68 -11.64
C SER A 49 10.90 11.73 -12.68
N SER A 50 11.70 11.10 -13.53
CA SER A 50 11.21 10.17 -14.57
C SER A 50 10.72 8.85 -13.98
N LYS A 51 9.89 8.16 -14.78
CA LYS A 51 9.41 6.81 -14.45
C LYS A 51 10.55 5.78 -14.40
N THR A 52 11.57 5.94 -15.24
CA THR A 52 12.75 5.05 -15.29
C THR A 52 13.51 5.11 -13.97
N ALA A 53 13.89 6.31 -13.52
CA ALA A 53 14.55 6.49 -12.23
C ALA A 53 13.67 6.02 -11.05
N ALA A 54 12.35 6.20 -11.13
CA ALA A 54 11.43 5.71 -10.10
C ALA A 54 11.38 4.18 -10.01
N LEU A 55 11.49 3.47 -11.14
CA LEU A 55 11.55 2.01 -11.18
C LEU A 55 12.89 1.51 -10.62
N GLU A 56 13.99 2.14 -10.99
CA GLU A 56 15.33 1.80 -10.49
C GLU A 56 15.42 1.88 -8.96
N ARG A 57 14.86 2.94 -8.36
CA ARG A 57 14.77 3.07 -6.88
C ARG A 57 14.05 1.91 -6.21
N LYS A 58 13.08 1.30 -6.89
CA LYS A 58 12.26 0.20 -6.33
C LYS A 58 12.74 -1.17 -6.78
N SER A 59 13.79 -1.27 -7.60
CA SER A 59 14.25 -2.52 -8.21
C SER A 59 14.54 -3.62 -7.19
N TYR A 60 15.14 -3.27 -6.05
CA TYR A 60 15.46 -4.22 -4.97
C TYR A 60 14.23 -4.68 -4.16
N THR A 61 13.20 -3.84 -4.06
CA THR A 61 12.01 -4.11 -3.23
C THR A 61 10.85 -4.71 -4.03
N LEU A 62 10.80 -4.46 -5.33
CA LEU A 62 9.71 -4.96 -6.17
C LEU A 62 9.74 -6.49 -6.24
N PRO A 63 8.63 -7.18 -5.89
CA PRO A 63 8.59 -8.62 -5.95
C PRO A 63 8.64 -9.11 -7.41
N PRO A 64 9.34 -10.22 -7.69
CA PRO A 64 9.43 -10.77 -9.04
C PRO A 64 8.13 -11.42 -9.51
N ARG A 65 7.24 -11.78 -8.58
CA ARG A 65 5.95 -12.43 -8.86
C ARG A 65 4.78 -11.54 -8.45
N THR A 66 3.70 -11.68 -9.19
CA THR A 66 2.40 -11.09 -8.83
C THR A 66 1.83 -11.77 -7.59
N GLY A 67 1.03 -11.02 -6.83
CA GLY A 67 0.18 -11.55 -5.77
C GLY A 67 -1.18 -12.02 -6.28
N ALA A 68 -2.08 -12.32 -5.34
CA ALA A 68 -3.47 -12.70 -5.58
C ALA A 68 -4.41 -11.86 -4.71
N LEU A 69 -5.65 -11.66 -5.17
CA LEU A 69 -6.70 -11.03 -4.39
C LEU A 69 -7.41 -12.09 -3.54
N ALA A 70 -7.61 -11.80 -2.26
CA ALA A 70 -8.24 -12.73 -1.33
C ALA A 70 -9.28 -12.05 -0.45
N ILE A 71 -10.27 -12.83 -0.02
CA ILE A 71 -11.33 -12.39 0.88
C ILE A 71 -11.03 -12.94 2.28
N LYS A 72 -10.94 -12.06 3.28
CA LYS A 72 -10.79 -12.47 4.69
C LYS A 72 -12.07 -13.18 5.15
N LYS A 73 -11.98 -14.48 5.42
CA LYS A 73 -13.12 -15.29 5.88
C LYS A 73 -13.24 -15.35 7.39
N GLY A 74 -12.12 -15.29 8.10
CA GLY A 74 -12.13 -15.37 9.56
C GLY A 74 -10.73 -15.57 10.14
N MET A 75 -10.71 -15.98 11.40
CA MET A 75 -9.49 -16.33 12.14
C MET A 75 -9.68 -17.67 12.82
N THR A 76 -8.64 -18.48 12.81
CA THR A 76 -8.56 -19.80 13.44
C THR A 76 -7.17 -19.96 14.05
N ALA A 77 -6.80 -21.17 14.45
CA ALA A 77 -5.43 -21.47 14.82
C ALA A 77 -4.97 -22.77 14.14
N LEU A 78 -3.71 -22.80 13.71
CA LEU A 78 -3.03 -24.02 13.30
C LEU A 78 -2.43 -24.69 14.54
N TYR A 79 -2.65 -25.99 14.65
CA TYR A 79 -2.07 -26.82 15.70
C TYR A 79 -0.99 -27.69 15.06
N ASP A 80 0.24 -27.55 15.54
CA ASP A 80 1.34 -28.39 15.12
C ASP A 80 1.20 -29.77 15.79
N PRO A 81 1.07 -30.87 15.02
CA PRO A 81 0.83 -32.21 15.60
C PRO A 81 2.00 -32.73 16.43
N GLU A 82 3.24 -32.29 16.17
CA GLU A 82 4.41 -32.78 16.87
C GLU A 82 4.70 -31.99 18.15
N THR A 83 4.61 -30.66 18.07
CA THR A 83 4.96 -29.77 19.19
C THR A 83 3.75 -29.33 20.03
N ALA A 84 2.52 -29.68 19.62
CA ALA A 84 1.25 -29.22 20.18
C ALA A 84 1.09 -27.67 20.22
N LYS A 85 1.92 -26.93 19.47
CA LYS A 85 1.91 -25.47 19.47
C LYS A 85 0.70 -24.93 18.71
N ARG A 86 -0.03 -24.02 19.35
CA ARG A 86 -1.18 -23.31 18.75
C ARG A 86 -0.73 -21.97 18.16
N THR A 87 -0.81 -21.82 16.84
CA THR A 87 -0.47 -20.58 16.13
C THR A 87 -1.73 -19.92 15.58
N PRO A 88 -2.11 -18.70 16.04
CA PRO A 88 -3.28 -18.00 15.51
C PRO A 88 -3.05 -17.56 14.06
N CYS A 89 -4.03 -17.78 13.19
CA CYS A 89 -3.94 -17.50 11.76
C CYS A 89 -5.25 -16.92 11.21
N THR A 90 -5.14 -16.16 10.11
CA THR A 90 -6.29 -15.65 9.34
C THR A 90 -6.54 -16.56 8.15
N VAL A 91 -7.81 -16.84 7.86
CA VAL A 91 -8.21 -17.62 6.68
C VAL A 91 -8.55 -16.64 5.55
N LEU A 92 -7.85 -16.79 4.42
CA LEU A 92 -8.04 -16.00 3.21
C LEU A 92 -8.55 -16.90 2.08
N GLN A 93 -9.75 -16.63 1.56
CA GLN A 93 -10.32 -17.37 0.43
C GLN A 93 -9.98 -16.68 -0.90
N LEU A 94 -9.54 -17.46 -1.87
CA LEU A 94 -9.38 -17.05 -3.27
C LEU A 94 -10.65 -17.44 -4.04
N ASP A 95 -11.48 -16.46 -4.43
CA ASP A 95 -12.67 -16.70 -5.26
C ASP A 95 -12.40 -16.28 -6.70
N ARG A 96 -12.33 -17.25 -7.63
CA ARG A 96 -12.19 -17.03 -9.09
C ARG A 96 -11.18 -15.96 -9.45
N VAL A 97 -9.97 -16.08 -8.89
CA VAL A 97 -8.89 -15.13 -9.12
C VAL A 97 -8.27 -15.40 -10.50
N GLN A 98 -8.22 -14.37 -11.33
CA GLN A 98 -7.73 -14.49 -12.70
C GLN A 98 -6.94 -13.26 -13.13
N VAL A 99 -6.02 -13.45 -14.07
CA VAL A 99 -5.28 -12.35 -14.71
C VAL A 99 -6.15 -11.73 -15.78
N VAL A 100 -6.43 -10.43 -15.64
CA VAL A 100 -7.28 -9.67 -16.57
C VAL A 100 -6.43 -8.92 -17.60
N SER A 101 -5.29 -8.39 -17.20
CA SER A 101 -4.39 -7.63 -18.08
C SER A 101 -2.97 -7.59 -17.53
N HIS A 102 -2.01 -7.20 -18.35
CA HIS A 102 -0.63 -6.97 -17.94
C HIS A 102 -0.16 -5.58 -18.41
N LYS A 103 0.66 -4.92 -17.59
CA LYS A 103 1.26 -3.62 -17.88
C LYS A 103 2.73 -3.84 -18.22
N THR A 104 3.14 -3.33 -19.38
CA THR A 104 4.52 -3.36 -19.84
C THR A 104 5.22 -2.02 -19.66
N ARG A 105 6.54 -2.04 -19.48
CA ARG A 105 7.37 -0.84 -19.31
C ARG A 105 7.25 0.12 -20.50
N GLN A 106 7.20 -0.40 -21.72
CA GLN A 106 7.13 0.43 -22.93
C GLN A 106 5.83 1.25 -23.00
N LYS A 107 4.68 0.62 -22.71
CA LYS A 107 3.37 1.27 -22.83
C LYS A 107 2.99 2.09 -21.58
N HIS A 108 3.36 1.61 -20.38
CA HIS A 108 2.89 2.20 -19.12
C HIS A 108 3.99 2.84 -18.27
N GLY A 109 5.25 2.44 -18.49
CA GLY A 109 6.41 2.91 -17.73
C GLY A 109 6.74 2.07 -16.49
N TYR A 110 6.07 0.93 -16.29
CA TYR A 110 6.32 -0.03 -15.21
C TYR A 110 5.80 -1.42 -15.60
N TRP A 111 6.21 -2.43 -14.82
CA TRP A 111 5.72 -3.80 -14.94
C TRP A 111 4.67 -4.07 -13.86
N ALA A 112 3.51 -4.59 -14.26
CA ALA A 112 2.48 -5.05 -13.32
C ALA A 112 1.54 -6.06 -13.96
N VAL A 113 0.84 -6.83 -13.13
CA VAL A 113 -0.24 -7.72 -13.55
C VAL A 113 -1.54 -7.23 -12.90
N GLN A 114 -2.57 -7.04 -13.71
CA GLN A 114 -3.91 -6.72 -13.24
C GLN A 114 -4.66 -8.02 -12.97
N VAL A 115 -5.05 -8.20 -11.71
CA VAL A 115 -5.75 -9.39 -11.24
C VAL A 115 -7.19 -9.02 -10.90
N GLY A 116 -8.14 -9.84 -11.33
CA GLY A 116 -9.55 -9.78 -10.97
C GLY A 116 -9.93 -10.94 -10.04
N ALA A 117 -11.04 -10.80 -9.33
CA ALA A 117 -11.57 -11.82 -8.43
C ALA A 117 -13.10 -11.77 -8.37
N GLY A 118 -13.72 -12.93 -8.10
CA GLY A 118 -15.16 -13.08 -7.96
C GLY A 118 -15.95 -12.92 -9.25
N ILE A 119 -17.27 -12.82 -9.10
CA ILE A 119 -18.21 -12.51 -10.20
C ILE A 119 -19.12 -11.38 -9.76
N LYS A 120 -19.43 -10.48 -10.71
CA LYS A 120 -20.44 -9.45 -10.56
C LYS A 120 -21.54 -9.72 -11.59
N GLU A 121 -22.80 -9.60 -11.17
CA GLU A 121 -23.93 -9.77 -12.08
C GLU A 121 -23.90 -8.71 -13.20
N PRO A 122 -24.18 -9.04 -14.46
CA PRO A 122 -24.04 -8.11 -15.59
C PRO A 122 -24.79 -6.79 -15.41
N ARG A 123 -26.01 -6.80 -14.86
CA ARG A 123 -26.81 -5.58 -14.60
C ARG A 123 -26.17 -4.62 -13.59
N ASN A 124 -25.23 -5.10 -12.78
CA ASN A 124 -24.53 -4.31 -11.78
C ASN A 124 -23.15 -3.85 -12.26
N VAL A 125 -22.70 -4.28 -13.44
CA VAL A 125 -21.47 -3.79 -14.08
C VAL A 125 -21.79 -2.44 -14.74
N THR A 126 -20.87 -1.48 -14.62
CA THR A 126 -20.99 -0.12 -15.17
C THR A 126 -20.43 -0.05 -16.58
#